data_AF-A0A814GP77-F1
#
_entry.id   AF-A0A814GP77-F1
#
_cell.length_a   1.000
_cell.length_b   1.000
_cell.length_c   1.000
_cell.angle_alpha   90.00
_cell.angle_beta   90.00
_cell.angle_gamma   90.00
#
_symmetry.space_group_name_H-M   'P 1'
#
loop_
_entity.id
_entity.type
_entity.pdbx_description
1 polymer ?
#
loop_
_entity_poly.entity_id
_entity_poly.type
_entity_poly.pdbx_seq_one_letter_code
_entity_poly.pdbx_strand_id
1 'polypeptide(L)'
;MFEYAIYFLDCKTTTTIVASCQSYEVSWNNHCYYLDGSGGNCTAGYSRATNAVLNCISSQFVGKTYRSTISNNCCIWTADTYECYRLTSNCNSAGPFKAGPNSVGCTNEQKHNSMQLTFCGSV
;
A
#
# COMPACT_ATOMS: atom_id res chain seq x y z
N MET A 1 18.51 -31.02 -9.96
CA MET A 1 18.90 -29.59 -10.00
C MET A 1 17.63 -28.83 -9.65
N PHE A 2 17.51 -28.38 -8.40
CA PHE A 2 16.27 -27.77 -7.90
C PHE A 2 16.16 -26.36 -8.47
N GLU A 3 15.13 -26.18 -9.29
CA GLU A 3 14.82 -24.94 -9.98
C GLU A 3 14.17 -23.99 -8.97
N TYR A 4 14.98 -23.07 -8.43
CA TYR A 4 14.48 -21.94 -7.65
C TYR A 4 13.84 -20.95 -8.62
N ALA A 5 12.55 -21.14 -8.89
CA ALA A 5 11.72 -20.14 -9.54
C ALA A 5 11.62 -18.92 -8.62
N ILE A 6 12.47 -17.93 -8.85
CA ILE A 6 12.28 -16.58 -8.34
C ILE A 6 10.98 -16.09 -8.96
N TYR A 7 9.90 -16.05 -8.18
CA TYR A 7 8.62 -15.47 -8.57
C TYR A 7 8.82 -13.96 -8.81
N PHE A 8 9.30 -13.60 -10.00
CA PHE A 8 9.02 -12.30 -10.57
C PHE A 8 7.51 -12.31 -10.89
N LEU A 9 6.68 -11.89 -9.93
CA LEU A 9 5.31 -11.51 -10.24
C LEU A 9 5.40 -10.33 -11.21
N ASP A 10 5.26 -10.62 -12.50
CA ASP A 10 5.09 -9.62 -13.53
C ASP A 10 3.92 -8.72 -13.12
N CYS A 11 4.18 -7.43 -12.84
CA CYS A 11 3.16 -6.41 -12.53
C CYS A 11 2.28 -6.05 -13.74
N LYS A 12 2.07 -7.00 -14.66
CA LYS A 12 1.26 -6.84 -15.86
C LYS A 12 -0.20 -6.70 -15.45
N THR A 13 -0.75 -5.53 -15.75
CA THR A 13 -2.17 -5.23 -15.56
C THR A 13 -3.00 -5.96 -16.61
N THR A 14 -3.99 -6.74 -16.17
CA THR A 14 -5.11 -7.16 -17.02
C THR A 14 -6.03 -5.95 -17.19
N THR A 15 -6.22 -5.48 -18.42
CA THR A 15 -7.01 -4.29 -18.72
C THR A 15 -8.50 -4.61 -18.65
N THR A 16 -9.07 -4.57 -17.44
CA THR A 16 -10.51 -4.65 -17.20
C THR A 16 -11.00 -3.32 -16.62
N ILE A 17 -12.15 -2.85 -17.10
CA ILE A 17 -12.63 -1.48 -16.94
C ILE A 17 -13.02 -1.17 -15.48
N VAL A 18 -12.14 -0.41 -14.84
CA VAL A 18 -12.24 0.53 -13.70
C VAL A 18 -13.53 0.55 -12.87
N ALA A 19 -13.46 0.00 -11.66
CA ALA A 19 -14.14 0.60 -10.51
C ALA A 19 -13.71 2.08 -10.40
N SER A 20 -14.65 3.01 -10.20
CA SER A 20 -14.35 4.43 -10.05
C SER A 20 -13.68 4.69 -8.70
N CYS A 21 -12.36 4.46 -8.66
CA CYS A 21 -11.56 4.75 -7.49
C CYS A 21 -11.57 6.25 -7.19
N GLN A 22 -11.56 6.59 -5.91
CA GLN A 22 -11.51 7.96 -5.44
C GLN A 22 -10.18 8.63 -5.80
N SER A 23 -10.12 9.96 -5.69
CA SER A 23 -8.93 10.74 -6.09
C SER A 23 -7.67 10.36 -5.30
N TYR A 24 -7.82 9.91 -4.06
CA TYR A 24 -6.75 9.42 -3.17
C TYR A 24 -6.43 7.92 -3.35
N GLU A 25 -7.17 7.21 -4.20
CA GLU A 25 -6.98 5.78 -4.47
C GLU A 25 -6.19 5.55 -5.77
N VAL A 26 -5.59 4.36 -5.86
CA VAL A 26 -4.93 3.81 -7.05
C VAL A 26 -5.77 2.65 -7.57
N SER A 27 -6.06 2.65 -8.87
CA SER A 27 -6.77 1.55 -9.52
C SER A 27 -5.78 0.53 -10.09
N TRP A 28 -5.95 -0.74 -9.74
CA TRP A 28 -5.14 -1.82 -10.31
C TRP A 28 -5.90 -3.15 -10.29
N ASN A 29 -5.83 -3.89 -11.39
CA ASN A 29 -6.47 -5.21 -11.55
C ASN A 29 -7.95 -5.25 -11.09
N ASN A 30 -8.73 -4.21 -11.43
CA ASN A 30 -10.14 -4.05 -11.05
C ASN A 30 -10.42 -3.83 -9.54
N HIS A 31 -9.40 -3.43 -8.78
CA HIS A 31 -9.51 -3.05 -7.37
C HIS A 31 -9.05 -1.60 -7.15
N CYS A 32 -9.53 -0.99 -6.07
CA CYS A 32 -9.08 0.31 -5.60
C CYS A 32 -8.21 0.13 -4.36
N TYR A 33 -7.10 0.84 -4.30
CA TYR A 33 -6.14 0.76 -3.21
C TYR A 33 -5.85 2.13 -2.61
N TYR A 34 -5.75 2.21 -1.29
CA TYR A 34 -5.37 3.44 -0.60
C TYR A 34 -4.40 3.19 0.55
N LEU A 35 -3.80 4.28 1.00
CA LEU A 35 -3.00 4.34 2.21
C LEU A 35 -3.76 5.12 3.28
N ASP A 36 -3.77 4.63 4.51
CA ASP A 36 -4.43 5.32 5.62
C ASP A 36 -3.70 5.10 6.94
N GLY A 37 -3.69 6.09 7.83
CA GLY A 37 -3.14 6.01 9.19
C GLY A 37 -4.08 5.32 10.18
N SER A 38 -4.77 4.28 9.75
CA SER A 38 -5.93 3.68 10.44
C SER A 38 -5.59 2.58 11.46
N GLY A 39 -4.30 2.32 11.71
CA GLY A 39 -3.90 1.34 12.73
C GLY A 39 -4.19 -0.10 12.33
N GLY A 40 -4.12 -0.43 11.05
CA GLY A 40 -4.39 -1.76 10.50
C GLY A 40 -5.84 -1.99 10.08
N ASN A 41 -6.73 -1.01 10.25
CA ASN A 41 -8.15 -1.11 9.93
C ASN A 41 -8.44 -0.59 8.53
N CYS A 42 -9.19 -1.34 7.72
CA CYS A 42 -9.69 -0.86 6.43
C CYS A 42 -11.18 -0.49 6.55
N THR A 43 -11.61 0.52 5.80
CA THR A 43 -13.03 0.87 5.68
C THR A 43 -13.84 -0.31 5.14
N ALA A 44 -15.14 -0.37 5.43
CA ALA A 44 -16.04 -1.40 4.90
C ALA A 44 -15.91 -1.55 3.37
N GLY A 45 -15.88 -2.79 2.89
CA GLY A 45 -15.62 -3.12 1.49
C GLY A 45 -14.14 -3.14 1.10
N TYR A 46 -13.23 -3.00 2.07
CA TYR A 46 -11.79 -3.10 1.87
C TYR A 46 -11.16 -4.02 2.92
N SER A 47 -10.04 -4.62 2.57
CA SER A 47 -9.18 -5.39 3.47
C SER A 47 -7.72 -5.04 3.26
N ARG A 48 -6.82 -5.44 4.19
CA ARG A 48 -5.39 -5.20 3.99
C ARG A 48 -4.93 -5.91 2.71
N ALA A 49 -4.19 -5.20 1.87
CA ALA A 49 -3.63 -5.74 0.64
C ALA A 49 -2.17 -6.17 0.85
N THR A 50 -1.62 -6.99 -0.05
CA THR A 50 -0.28 -7.59 0.09
C THR A 50 0.84 -6.67 -0.38
N ASN A 51 2.05 -6.92 0.13
CA ASN A 51 3.32 -6.41 -0.33
C ASN A 51 3.52 -6.61 -1.85
N ALA A 52 3.05 -7.74 -2.40
CA ALA A 52 3.13 -8.02 -3.83
C ALA A 52 2.36 -6.99 -4.67
N VAL A 53 1.12 -6.66 -4.26
CA VAL A 53 0.34 -5.61 -4.91
C VAL A 53 0.99 -4.25 -4.71
N LEU A 54 1.41 -3.93 -3.48
CA LEU A 54 2.05 -2.66 -3.16
C LEU A 54 3.29 -2.41 -4.02
N ASN A 55 4.11 -3.44 -4.26
CA ASN A 55 5.28 -3.36 -5.14
C ASN A 55 4.90 -2.93 -6.56
N CYS A 56 3.79 -3.48 -7.08
CA CYS A 56 3.36 -3.21 -8.46
C CYS A 56 2.78 -1.82 -8.66
N ILE A 57 2.18 -1.23 -7.63
CA ILE A 57 1.42 0.02 -7.77
C ILE A 57 2.02 1.18 -6.98
N SER A 58 3.14 0.97 -6.30
CA SER A 58 3.75 1.95 -5.40
C SER A 58 3.92 3.33 -6.06
N SER A 59 4.50 3.37 -7.26
CA SER A 59 4.78 4.64 -7.96
C SER A 59 3.52 5.43 -8.28
N GLN A 60 2.36 4.77 -8.35
CA GLN A 60 1.08 5.40 -8.65
C GLN A 60 0.48 6.16 -7.45
N PHE A 61 1.04 5.97 -6.25
CA PHE A 61 0.67 6.75 -5.08
C PHE A 61 1.23 8.18 -5.08
N VAL A 62 2.16 8.51 -5.99
CA VAL A 62 2.63 9.90 -6.13
C VAL A 62 1.47 10.81 -6.49
N GLY A 63 1.33 11.93 -5.78
CA GLY A 63 0.22 12.86 -5.93
C GLY A 63 -1.06 12.46 -5.20
N LYS A 64 -1.13 11.26 -4.61
CA LYS A 64 -2.24 10.83 -3.73
C LYS A 64 -2.06 11.37 -2.31
N THR A 65 -3.05 11.14 -1.47
CA THR A 65 -3.02 11.49 -0.04
C THR A 65 -3.61 10.35 0.79
N TYR A 66 -3.51 10.44 2.11
CA TYR A 66 -4.20 9.53 3.02
C TYR A 66 -5.71 9.57 2.79
N ARG A 67 -6.39 8.43 2.93
CA ARG A 67 -7.84 8.35 2.81
C ARG A 67 -8.56 9.20 3.87
N SER A 68 -8.16 9.08 5.13
CA SER A 68 -8.86 9.74 6.24
C SER A 68 -7.91 10.27 7.33
N THR A 69 -6.91 9.48 7.68
CA THR A 69 -6.08 9.68 8.85
C THR A 69 -4.62 9.73 8.42
N ILE A 70 -3.92 10.80 8.82
CA ILE A 70 -2.47 10.89 8.62
C ILE A 70 -1.82 9.86 9.56
N SER A 71 -0.98 8.98 9.04
CA SER A 71 -0.25 8.03 9.88
C SER A 71 0.80 8.71 10.76
N ASN A 72 1.19 8.10 11.89
CA ASN A 72 2.38 8.50 12.65
C ASN A 72 3.57 7.55 12.50
N ASN A 73 3.42 6.48 11.70
CA ASN A 73 4.47 5.51 11.38
C ASN A 73 4.63 5.42 9.86
N CYS A 74 5.87 5.42 9.39
CA CYS A 74 6.15 5.33 7.97
C CYS A 74 6.12 3.91 7.43
N CYS A 75 6.28 2.89 8.28
CA CYS A 75 6.17 1.50 7.86
C CYS A 75 4.73 1.16 7.50
N ILE A 76 4.56 0.44 6.39
CA ILE A 76 3.26 0.11 5.84
C ILE A 76 2.89 -1.28 6.30
N TRP A 77 1.79 -1.36 7.04
CA TRP A 77 1.15 -2.60 7.41
C TRP A 77 0.32 -3.13 6.24
N THR A 78 0.74 -4.28 5.73
CA THR A 78 0.09 -5.03 4.66
C THR A 78 -0.58 -6.29 5.22
N ALA A 79 -1.17 -7.11 4.36
CA ALA A 79 -1.70 -8.43 4.73
C ALA A 79 -0.61 -9.47 5.01
N ASP A 80 0.63 -9.21 4.61
CA ASP A 80 1.75 -10.13 4.83
C ASP A 80 2.27 -10.08 6.27
N THR A 81 3.04 -11.09 6.64
CA THR A 81 3.61 -11.26 7.99
C THR A 81 4.52 -10.11 8.43
N TYR A 82 5.10 -9.39 7.48
CA TYR A 82 6.16 -8.41 7.72
C TYR A 82 5.90 -7.10 7.00
N GLU A 83 6.17 -6.00 7.71
CA GLU A 83 6.21 -4.66 7.14
C GLU A 83 7.54 -4.48 6.42
N CYS A 84 7.49 -4.60 5.09
CA CYS A 84 8.65 -4.49 4.22
C CYS A 84 8.74 -3.15 3.50
N TYR A 85 7.65 -2.38 3.49
CA TYR A 85 7.52 -1.14 2.74
C TYR A 85 7.32 0.05 3.67
N ARG A 86 7.72 1.23 3.20
CA ARG A 86 7.52 2.48 3.91
C ARG A 86 7.17 3.62 2.98
N LEU A 87 6.43 4.60 3.48
CA LEU A 87 6.25 5.89 2.82
C LEU A 87 7.40 6.84 3.22
N THR A 88 8.21 7.27 2.26
CA THR A 88 9.42 8.08 2.55
C THR A 88 9.17 9.57 2.60
N SER A 89 8.24 10.07 1.79
CA SER A 89 7.87 11.48 1.75
C SER A 89 6.47 11.67 2.28
N ASN A 90 6.22 12.78 2.97
CA ASN A 90 4.89 13.10 3.49
C ASN A 90 4.30 12.00 4.39
N CYS A 91 5.16 11.11 4.91
CA CYS A 91 4.83 10.33 6.08
C CYS A 91 4.62 11.30 7.24
N ASN A 92 3.60 11.07 8.08
CA ASN A 92 3.29 11.91 9.24
C ASN A 92 2.90 13.35 8.90
N SER A 93 2.51 13.62 7.66
CA SER A 93 1.99 14.91 7.23
C SER A 93 0.93 14.72 6.14
N ALA A 94 0.07 15.71 5.94
CA ALA A 94 -0.91 15.64 4.86
C ALA A 94 -0.22 15.52 3.48
N GLY A 95 -0.89 14.84 2.55
CA GLY A 95 -0.45 14.78 1.16
C GLY A 95 -0.55 16.14 0.45
N PRO A 96 -0.21 16.20 -0.85
CA PRO A 96 0.09 15.06 -1.71
C PRO A 96 1.43 14.39 -1.41
N PHE A 97 1.50 13.08 -1.62
CA PHE A 97 2.72 12.30 -1.51
C PHE A 97 3.70 12.68 -2.63
N LYS A 98 4.92 13.07 -2.27
CA LYS A 98 5.99 13.41 -3.24
C LYS A 98 6.69 12.18 -3.81
N ALA A 99 6.61 11.04 -3.12
CA ALA A 99 7.18 9.77 -3.50
C ALA A 99 6.24 8.63 -3.08
N GLY A 100 6.20 7.57 -3.89
CA GLY A 100 5.49 6.35 -3.56
C GLY A 100 6.20 5.53 -2.47
N PRO A 101 5.52 4.52 -1.91
CA PRO A 101 6.12 3.54 -1.03
C PRO A 101 7.42 2.89 -1.55
N ASN A 102 8.37 2.55 -0.70
CA ASN A 102 9.51 1.75 -1.12
C ASN A 102 9.91 0.75 -0.04
N SER A 103 10.71 -0.24 -0.43
CA SER A 103 11.09 -1.35 0.44
C SER A 103 12.26 -1.04 1.39
N VAL A 104 12.60 0.25 1.59
CA VAL A 104 13.81 0.64 2.31
C VAL A 104 13.48 1.03 3.75
N GLY A 105 14.12 0.39 4.74
CA GLY A 105 14.17 0.86 6.13
C GLY A 105 13.04 0.38 7.04
N CYS A 106 12.08 -0.39 6.54
CA CYS A 106 11.18 -1.22 7.35
C CYS A 106 11.51 -2.67 7.00
N THR A 107 12.45 -3.27 7.74
CA THR A 107 12.94 -4.62 7.44
C THR A 107 12.39 -5.58 8.49
N ASN A 108 11.30 -6.25 8.15
CA ASN A 108 10.64 -7.23 9.01
C ASN A 108 10.15 -6.67 10.36
N GLU A 109 9.66 -5.43 10.36
CA GLU A 109 9.02 -4.87 11.56
C GLU A 109 7.58 -5.39 11.72
N GLN A 110 7.11 -5.41 12.98
CA GLN A 110 5.73 -5.75 13.38
C GLN A 110 5.18 -4.72 14.37
N LYS A 111 5.52 -3.44 14.16
CA LYS A 111 5.13 -2.36 15.07
C LYS A 111 3.72 -1.89 14.73
N HIS A 112 2.73 -2.47 15.40
CA HIS A 112 1.32 -2.15 15.18
C HIS A 112 0.87 -1.00 16.09
N ASN A 113 1.22 0.22 15.70
CA ASN A 113 0.82 1.44 16.40
C ASN A 113 -0.65 1.78 16.13
N SER A 114 -1.27 2.61 17.00
CA SER A 114 -2.66 3.04 16.85
C SER A 114 -2.94 3.80 15.55
N MET A 115 -1.96 4.52 15.00
CA MET A 115 -2.05 5.24 13.73
C MET A 115 -1.11 4.65 12.67
N GLN A 116 -0.94 3.32 12.68
CA GLN A 116 -0.11 2.61 11.71
C GLN A 116 -0.56 2.88 10.29
N LEU A 117 0.40 3.17 9.41
CA LEU A 117 0.13 3.32 7.99
C LEU A 117 -0.29 1.96 7.42
N THR A 118 -1.47 1.90 6.85
CA THR A 118 -2.13 0.67 6.44
C THR A 118 -2.39 0.73 4.95
N PHE A 119 -2.07 -0.36 4.26
CA PHE A 119 -2.37 -0.51 2.84
C PHE A 119 -3.61 -1.37 2.65
N CYS A 120 -4.66 -0.74 2.13
CA CYS A 120 -5.97 -1.37 1.96
C CYS A 120 -6.32 -1.50 0.47
N GLY A 121 -6.96 -2.60 0.10
CA GLY A 121 -7.50 -2.87 -1.23
C GLY A 121 -8.97 -3.28 -1.15
N SER A 122 -9.78 -2.91 -2.15
CA SER A 122 -11.19 -3.31 -2.20
C SER A 122 -11.32 -4.82 -2.31
N VAL A 123 -12.30 -5.41 -1.63
CA VAL A 123 -12.61 -6.86 -1.72
C VAL A 123 -13.54 -7.18 -2.88
#